data_AF-A0A960VZJ9-F1
#
_entry.id   AF-A0A960VZJ9-F1
#
_cell.length_a   1.000
_cell.length_b   1.000
_cell.length_c   1.000
_cell.angle_alpha   90.00
_cell.angle_beta   90.00
_cell.angle_gamma   90.00
#
_symmetry.space_group_name_H-M   'P 1'
#
loop_
_entity.id
_entity.type
_entity.pdbx_description
1 polymer ?
#
loop_
_entity_poly.entity_id
_entity_poly.type
_entity_poly.pdbx_seq_one_letter_code
_entity_poly.pdbx_strand_id
1 'polypeptide(L)'
;MSNFEYIKNEWPELYGSLSLGEQYVYSDPASSFVKFRLYAERVVEIIYNKSGLPLPSNHNLNTLLNDFSFKRIVPTPVLNIFHSIRKLGNLGAHENQGDSELAIRF
;
A
#
# COMPACT_ATOMS: atom_id res chain seq x y z
N MET A 1 -2.64 11.84 17.19
CA MET A 1 -1.21 11.75 16.85
C MET A 1 -1.05 10.44 16.11
N SER A 2 -0.53 10.46 14.89
CA SER A 2 -0.42 9.26 14.04
C SER A 2 0.88 8.52 14.32
N ASN A 3 0.90 7.19 14.22
CA ASN A 3 2.16 6.43 14.27
C ASN A 3 3.12 6.79 13.12
N PHE A 4 2.61 7.42 12.06
CA PHE A 4 3.36 7.79 10.86
C PHE A 4 3.81 9.26 10.83
N GLU A 5 3.73 9.99 11.95
CA GLU A 5 4.10 11.41 11.99
C GLU A 5 5.54 11.67 11.50
N TYR A 6 6.45 10.70 11.69
CA TYR A 6 7.86 10.80 11.32
C TYR A 6 8.10 10.95 9.81
N ILE A 7 7.21 10.47 8.93
CA ILE A 7 7.37 10.61 7.47
C ILE A 7 6.68 11.85 6.90
N LYS A 8 5.91 12.59 7.71
CA LYS A 8 5.02 13.66 7.23
C LYS A 8 5.72 14.75 6.44
N ASN A 9 6.91 15.15 6.88
CA ASN A 9 7.65 16.24 6.25
C ASN A 9 8.36 15.80 4.97
N GLU A 10 8.87 14.56 4.94
CA GLU A 10 9.61 14.03 3.78
C GLU A 10 8.68 13.46 2.70
N TRP A 11 7.57 12.85 3.11
CA TRP A 11 6.66 12.11 2.25
C TRP A 11 5.18 12.43 2.57
N PRO A 12 4.74 13.68 2.39
CA PRO A 12 3.40 14.12 2.80
C PRO A 12 2.25 13.35 2.13
N GLU A 13 2.43 12.94 0.88
CA GLU A 13 1.43 12.12 0.16
C GLU A 13 1.29 10.71 0.76
N LEU A 14 2.41 10.08 1.11
CA LEU A 14 2.41 8.76 1.77
C LEU A 14 1.81 8.85 3.17
N TYR A 15 2.17 9.90 3.91
CA TYR A 15 1.61 10.20 5.22
C TYR A 15 0.09 10.35 5.18
N GLY A 16 -0.45 11.07 4.19
CA GLY A 16 -1.90 11.27 4.09
C GLY A 16 -2.68 9.96 3.97
N SER A 17 -2.19 9.01 3.18
CA SER A 17 -2.82 7.69 3.04
C SER A 17 -2.69 6.87 4.32
N LEU A 18 -1.51 6.82 4.93
CA LEU A 18 -1.27 6.05 6.15
C LEU A 18 -2.05 6.59 7.35
N SER A 19 -2.06 7.92 7.55
CA SER A 19 -2.80 8.54 8.64
C SER A 19 -4.31 8.31 8.54
N LEU A 20 -4.88 8.33 7.33
CA LEU A 20 -6.29 8.00 7.13
C LEU A 20 -6.56 6.51 7.34
N GLY A 21 -5.67 5.65 6.85
CA GLY A 21 -5.75 4.21 7.08
C GLY A 21 -5.81 3.89 8.57
N GLU A 22 -4.90 4.47 9.35
CA GLU A 22 -4.83 4.33 10.80
C GLU A 22 -6.09 4.84 11.51
N GLN A 23 -6.63 5.99 11.09
CA GLN A 23 -7.87 6.52 11.68
C GLN A 23 -9.06 5.59 11.47
N TYR A 24 -9.08 4.84 10.37
CA TYR A 24 -10.22 4.01 10.00
C TYR A 24 -10.13 2.56 10.48
N VAL A 25 -9.00 2.10 11.03
CA VAL A 25 -8.80 0.67 11.38
C VAL A 25 -9.91 0.10 12.28
N TYR A 26 -10.55 0.92 13.12
CA TYR A 26 -11.67 0.52 13.98
C TYR A 26 -13.04 0.98 13.48
N SER A 27 -13.14 2.18 12.92
CA SER A 27 -14.44 2.77 12.53
C SER A 27 -14.93 2.30 11.17
N ASP A 28 -14.00 2.04 10.24
CA ASP A 28 -14.28 1.59 8.88
C ASP A 28 -13.06 0.81 8.32
N PRO A 29 -12.91 -0.48 8.71
CA PRO A 29 -11.74 -1.28 8.33
C PRO A 29 -11.63 -1.49 6.81
N ALA A 30 -12.76 -1.49 6.09
CA ALA A 30 -12.76 -1.59 4.63
C ALA A 30 -12.09 -0.37 4.00
N SER A 31 -12.49 0.84 4.41
CA SER A 31 -11.82 2.08 4.00
C SER A 31 -10.36 2.14 4.43
N SER A 32 -10.02 1.59 5.60
CA SER A 32 -8.63 1.48 6.06
C SER A 32 -7.76 0.70 5.05
N PHE A 33 -8.22 -0.47 4.62
CA PHE A 33 -7.51 -1.27 3.62
C PHE A 33 -7.35 -0.57 2.28
N VAL A 34 -8.36 0.20 1.84
CA VAL A 34 -8.25 1.02 0.63
C VAL A 34 -7.13 2.05 0.77
N LYS A 35 -7.02 2.72 1.92
CA LYS A 35 -5.97 3.70 2.18
C LYS A 35 -4.57 3.07 2.23
N PHE A 36 -4.43 1.91 2.86
CA PHE A 36 -3.15 1.18 2.84
C PHE A 36 -2.76 0.72 1.43
N ARG A 37 -3.73 0.35 0.59
CA ARG A 37 -3.47 0.03 -0.82
C ARG A 37 -2.98 1.24 -1.62
N LEU A 38 -3.58 2.42 -1.42
CA LEU A 38 -3.12 3.66 -2.07
C LEU A 38 -1.67 3.99 -1.67
N TYR A 39 -1.35 3.81 -0.38
CA TYR A 39 0.03 3.92 0.09
C TYR A 39 0.96 2.94 -0.64
N ALA A 40 0.60 1.66 -0.72
CA ALA A 40 1.40 0.64 -1.39
C ALA A 40 1.60 0.93 -2.89
N GLU A 41 0.56 1.40 -3.59
CA GLU A 41 0.65 1.85 -4.98
C GLU A 41 1.73 2.93 -5.14
N ARG A 42 1.67 3.96 -4.31
CA ARG A 42 2.64 5.07 -4.36
C ARG A 42 4.06 4.65 -4.02
N VAL A 43 4.24 3.80 -3.00
CA VAL A 43 5.58 3.29 -2.64
C VAL A 43 6.17 2.45 -3.77
N VAL A 44 5.37 1.59 -4.41
CA VAL A 44 5.84 0.76 -5.52
C VAL A 44 6.27 1.65 -6.70
N GLU A 45 5.49 2.66 -7.06
CA GLU A 45 5.90 3.64 -8.09
C GLU A 45 7.23 4.34 -7.76
N ILE A 46 7.42 4.74 -6.49
CA ILE A 46 8.67 5.36 -6.03
C ILE A 46 9.84 4.38 -6.19
N ILE A 47 9.67 3.11 -5.83
CA ILE A 47 10.72 2.08 -5.98
C ILE A 47 11.05 1.90 -7.47
N TYR A 48 10.05 1.85 -8.35
CA TYR A 48 10.27 1.79 -9.79
C TYR A 48 11.13 2.95 -10.28
N ASN A 49 10.74 4.18 -9.93
CA ASN A 49 11.45 5.39 -10.31
C ASN A 49 12.90 5.41 -9.79
N LYS A 50 13.09 5.15 -8.49
CA LYS A 50 14.40 5.18 -7.84
C LYS A 50 15.34 4.07 -8.32
N SER A 51 14.79 2.96 -8.79
CA SER A 51 15.56 1.81 -9.30
C SER A 51 15.79 1.88 -10.81
N GLY A 52 15.33 2.93 -11.49
CA GLY A 52 15.44 3.08 -12.94
C GLY A 52 14.63 2.06 -13.74
N LEU A 53 13.60 1.45 -13.13
CA LEU A 53 12.72 0.52 -13.83
C LEU A 53 11.68 1.29 -14.66
N PRO A 54 11.39 0.85 -15.89
CA PRO A 54 10.36 1.50 -16.70
C PRO A 54 8.99 1.25 -16.08
N LEU A 55 8.26 2.34 -15.81
CA LEU A 55 6.88 2.28 -15.34
C LEU A 55 5.94 2.27 -16.56
N PRO A 56 5.15 1.21 -16.81
CA PRO A 56 4.25 1.15 -17.97
C PRO A 56 3.13 2.19 -17.86
N SER A 57 2.68 2.78 -18.98
CA SER A 57 1.64 3.82 -18.96
C SER A 57 0.31 3.37 -18.35
N ASN A 58 -0.08 2.11 -18.58
CA ASN A 58 -1.28 1.49 -18.01
C ASN A 58 -0.87 0.35 -17.09
N HIS A 59 -0.55 0.68 -15.84
CA HIS A 59 -0.20 -0.31 -14.83
C HIS A 59 -1.17 -0.26 -13.65
N ASN A 60 -1.21 -1.36 -12.90
CA ASN A 60 -1.83 -1.43 -11.59
C ASN A 60 -0.90 -2.15 -10.61
N LEU A 61 -1.20 -2.07 -9.32
CA LEU A 61 -0.38 -2.69 -8.27
C LEU A 61 -0.11 -4.18 -8.53
N ASN A 62 -1.09 -4.94 -9.03
CA ASN A 62 -0.88 -6.36 -9.31
C ASN A 62 0.14 -6.59 -10.42
N THR A 63 0.07 -5.82 -11.51
CA THR A 63 1.00 -5.94 -12.63
C THR A 63 2.41 -5.54 -12.23
N LEU A 64 2.58 -4.46 -11.46
CA LEU A 64 3.88 -4.01 -10.99
C LEU A 64 4.53 -5.02 -10.03
N LEU A 65 3.77 -5.50 -9.03
CA LEU A 65 4.30 -6.50 -8.09
C LEU A 65 4.65 -7.82 -8.76
N ASN A 66 4.05 -8.13 -9.90
CA ASN A 66 4.33 -9.37 -10.62
C ASN A 66 5.46 -9.29 -11.64
N ASP A 67 5.94 -8.09 -11.94
CA ASP A 67 7.04 -7.86 -12.88
C ASP A 67 8.33 -8.55 -12.44
N PHE A 68 9.03 -9.12 -13.41
CA PHE A 68 10.26 -9.87 -13.16
C PHE A 68 11.39 -8.98 -12.63
N SER A 69 11.54 -7.78 -13.20
CA SER A 69 12.61 -6.85 -12.79
C SER A 69 12.36 -6.34 -11.37
N PHE A 70 11.10 -6.02 -11.04
CA PHE A 70 10.71 -5.63 -9.69
C PHE A 70 10.95 -6.74 -8.66
N LYS A 71 10.55 -7.98 -8.97
CA LYS A 71 10.79 -9.15 -8.12
C LYS A 71 12.26 -9.45 -7.85
N ARG A 72 13.17 -9.03 -8.73
CA ARG A 72 14.62 -9.20 -8.53
C ARG A 72 15.23 -8.20 -7.56
N ILE A 73 14.63 -7.03 -7.39
CA ILE A 73 15.19 -5.96 -6.55
C ILE A 73 14.51 -5.84 -5.18
N VAL A 74 13.27 -6.34 -5.05
CA VAL A 74 12.52 -6.30 -3.80
C VAL A 74 12.61 -7.66 -3.10
N PRO A 75 13.03 -7.72 -1.82
CA PRO A 75 13.05 -8.98 -1.06
C PRO A 75 11.67 -9.63 -0.97
N THR A 76 11.61 -10.95 -1.09
CA THR A 76 10.37 -11.74 -1.03
C THR A 76 9.48 -11.40 0.17
N PRO A 77 9.99 -11.22 1.41
CA PRO A 77 9.13 -10.84 2.54
C PRO A 77 8.40 -9.51 2.33
N VAL A 78 9.08 -8.49 1.77
CA VAL A 78 8.49 -7.18 1.45
C VAL A 78 7.44 -7.32 0.35
N LEU A 79 7.75 -8.12 -0.66
CA LEU A 79 6.83 -8.43 -1.77
C LEU A 79 5.53 -9.11 -1.28
N ASN A 80 5.65 -10.02 -0.31
CA ASN A 80 4.51 -10.66 0.32
C ASN A 80 3.63 -9.65 1.08
N ILE A 81 4.24 -8.68 1.78
CA ILE A 81 3.49 -7.61 2.47
C ILE A 81 2.68 -6.80 1.45
N PHE A 82 3.31 -6.36 0.35
CA PHE A 82 2.59 -5.63 -0.70
C PHE A 82 1.46 -6.45 -1.32
N HIS A 83 1.66 -7.76 -1.53
CA HIS A 83 0.60 -8.64 -1.99
C HIS A 83 -0.56 -8.79 -0.99
N SER A 84 -0.26 -8.86 0.31
CA SER A 84 -1.29 -8.88 1.36
C SER A 84 -2.11 -7.59 1.37
N ILE A 85 -1.45 -6.43 1.35
CA ILE A 85 -2.11 -5.12 1.27
C ILE A 85 -2.97 -5.03 0.01
N ARG A 86 -2.45 -5.48 -1.15
CA ARG A 86 -3.22 -5.50 -2.41
C ARG A 86 -4.49 -6.34 -2.28
N LYS A 87 -4.40 -7.55 -1.72
CA LYS A 87 -5.55 -8.45 -1.60
C LYS A 87 -6.62 -7.88 -0.67
N LEU A 88 -6.21 -7.39 0.50
CA LEU A 88 -7.12 -6.81 1.48
C LEU A 88 -7.72 -5.49 1.00
N GLY A 89 -6.93 -4.63 0.33
CA GLY A 89 -7.42 -3.41 -0.30
C GLY A 89 -8.43 -3.67 -1.40
N ASN A 90 -8.26 -4.74 -2.19
CA ASN A 90 -9.26 -5.16 -3.17
C ASN A 90 -10.55 -5.63 -2.50
N LEU A 91 -10.44 -6.41 -1.42
CA LEU A 91 -11.59 -6.86 -0.63
C LEU A 91 -12.37 -5.68 -0.05
N GLY A 92 -11.68 -4.72 0.57
CA GLY A 92 -12.28 -3.49 1.09
C GLY A 92 -12.95 -2.65 0.00
N ALA A 93 -12.34 -2.51 -1.18
CA ALA A 93 -12.90 -1.71 -2.26
C ALA A 93 -14.11 -2.35 -2.96
N HIS A 94 -14.09 -3.67 -3.19
CA HIS A 94 -15.09 -4.34 -4.01
C HIS A 94 -16.23 -4.96 -3.21
N GLU A 95 -15.93 -5.49 -2.03
CA GLU A 95 -16.91 -6.19 -1.20
C GLU A 95 -17.34 -5.37 0.02
N ASN A 96 -16.72 -4.20 0.23
CA ASN A 96 -16.89 -3.36 1.43
C ASN A 96 -16.73 -4.16 2.74
N GLN A 97 -15.87 -5.18 2.71
CA GLN A 97 -15.54 -6.02 3.84
C GLN A 97 -14.21 -5.59 4.43
N GLY A 98 -14.15 -5.55 5.76
CA GLY A 98 -12.92 -5.27 6.47
C GLY A 98 -12.94 -5.89 7.86
N ASP A 99 -11.76 -6.22 8.36
CA ASP A 99 -11.54 -6.80 9.68
C ASP A 99 -10.51 -5.93 10.41
N SER A 100 -10.93 -5.32 11.52
CA SER A 100 -10.05 -4.48 12.34
C SER A 100 -8.83 -5.24 12.84
N GLU A 101 -8.96 -6.53 13.20
CA GLU A 101 -7.83 -7.33 13.68
C GLU A 101 -6.76 -7.49 12.61
N LEU A 102 -7.17 -7.58 11.35
CA LEU A 102 -6.26 -7.60 10.21
C LEU A 102 -5.74 -6.21 9.85
N ALA A 103 -6.56 -5.16 9.97
CA ALA A 103 -6.17 -3.79 9.65
C ALA A 103 -5.08 -3.23 10.58
N ILE A 104 -5.13 -3.56 11.87
CA ILE A 104 -4.15 -3.10 12.88
C ILE A 104 -2.76 -3.74 12.68
N ARG A 105 -2.65 -4.81 11.90
CA ARG A 105 -1.37 -5.49 11.62
C ARG A 105 -0.50 -4.75 10.58
N PHE A 106 -1.02 -3.67 9.98
CA PHE A 106 -0.32 -2.82 9.02
C PHE A 106 0.08 -1.48 9.65
#